data_AF-A0A5N6ETE1-F1
#
_entry.id   AF-A0A5N6ETE1-F1
#
_cell.length_a   1.000
_cell.length_b   1.000
_cell.length_c   1.000
_cell.angle_alpha   90.00
_cell.angle_beta   90.00
_cell.angle_gamma   90.00
#
_symmetry.space_group_name_H-M   'P 1'
#
loop_
_entity.id
_entity.type
_entity.pdbx_description
1 polymer ?
#
loop_
_entity_poly.entity_id
_entity_poly.type
_entity_poly.pdbx_seq_one_letter_code
_entity_poly.pdbx_strand_id
1 'polypeptide(L)'
;MMCGDKIVATKNGNKSHPTHEQQACREKRLTSLHTSVADLEAEVARMEAQLAETKVRLKNDPSATVQRHIRLLHKYNEIKDIGQGLMGLIADARGVRQIEVQKEYGVGDRD
;
A
#
# COMPACT_ATOMS: atom_id res chain seq x y z
N MET A 1 -5.12 21.23 -29.29
CA MET A 1 -4.92 22.61 -29.77
C MET A 1 -4.09 23.32 -28.71
N MET A 2 -2.78 23.44 -28.94
CA MET A 2 -1.83 23.92 -27.95
C MET A 2 -1.90 25.44 -27.88
N CYS A 3 -2.31 26.01 -26.74
CA CYS A 3 -2.20 27.44 -26.48
C CYS A 3 -0.71 27.77 -26.31
N GLY A 4 -0.07 28.20 -27.39
CA GLY A 4 1.31 28.66 -27.35
C GLY A 4 1.42 30.00 -26.63
N ASP A 5 2.25 30.04 -25.58
CA ASP A 5 2.63 31.26 -24.88
C ASP A 5 3.47 32.16 -25.82
N LYS A 6 2.81 33.06 -26.55
CA LYS A 6 3.51 34.21 -27.15
C LYS A 6 3.60 35.32 -26.11
N ILE A 7 4.74 35.39 -25.42
CA ILE A 7 5.15 36.56 -24.65
C ILE A 7 5.43 37.69 -25.65
N VAL A 8 4.46 38.61 -25.81
CA VAL A 8 4.69 39.88 -26.50
C VAL A 8 5.27 40.86 -25.48
N ALA A 9 6.55 41.19 -25.66
CA ALA A 9 7.20 42.25 -24.93
C ALA A 9 6.69 43.61 -25.44
N THR A 10 6.01 44.37 -24.59
CA THR A 10 5.73 45.78 -24.84
C THR A 10 6.10 46.59 -23.60
N LYS A 11 7.14 47.42 -23.75
CA LYS A 11 7.46 48.50 -22.82
C LYS A 11 6.31 49.51 -22.82
N ASN A 12 5.81 49.83 -21.63
CA ASN A 12 5.15 51.07 -21.19
C ASN A 12 3.91 50.77 -20.34
N GLY A 13 3.86 51.41 -19.16
CA GLY A 13 2.91 51.16 -18.08
C GLY A 13 1.48 51.53 -18.42
N ASN A 14 0.78 50.64 -19.13
CA ASN A 14 -0.66 50.66 -19.25
C ASN A 14 -1.19 49.28 -18.89
N LYS A 15 -2.12 49.22 -17.93
CA LYS A 15 -2.67 47.97 -17.38
C LYS A 15 -3.25 47.15 -18.53
N SER A 16 -2.57 46.07 -18.89
CA SER A 16 -3.03 45.10 -19.88
C SER A 16 -4.28 44.41 -19.34
N HIS A 17 -5.45 44.89 -19.75
CA HIS A 17 -6.68 44.13 -19.59
C HIS A 17 -6.52 42.81 -20.35
N PRO A 18 -6.80 41.65 -19.72
CA PRO A 18 -6.72 40.38 -20.43
C PRO A 18 -7.73 40.42 -21.59
N THR A 19 -7.33 39.90 -22.75
CA THR A 19 -8.24 39.79 -23.90
C THR A 19 -9.43 38.90 -23.51
N HIS A 20 -10.63 39.16 -24.04
CA HIS A 20 -11.84 38.36 -23.75
C HIS A 20 -11.61 36.84 -23.93
N GLU A 21 -10.78 36.45 -24.89
CA GLU A 21 -10.35 35.06 -25.10
C GLU A 21 -9.46 34.51 -23.96
N GLN A 22 -8.57 35.32 -23.40
CA GLN A 22 -7.74 34.96 -22.24
C GLN A 22 -8.60 34.83 -20.97
N GLN A 23 -9.62 35.68 -20.81
CA GLN A 23 -10.59 35.59 -19.72
C GLN A 23 -11.40 34.28 -19.81
N ALA A 24 -11.97 33.99 -20.98
CA ALA A 24 -12.74 32.78 -21.23
C ALA A 24 -11.89 31.49 -21.07
N CYS A 25 -10.61 31.53 -21.46
CA CYS A 25 -9.70 30.40 -21.25
C CYS A 25 -9.41 30.17 -19.75
N ARG A 26 -9.21 31.25 -18.99
CA ARG A 26 -9.03 31.16 -17.53
C ARG A 26 -10.28 30.67 -16.83
N GLU A 27 -11.47 31.11 -17.23
CA GLU A 27 -12.75 30.63 -16.69
C GLU A 27 -12.99 29.15 -16.97
N LYS A 28 -12.69 28.67 -18.19
CA LYS A 28 -12.72 27.24 -18.54
C LYS A 28 -11.75 26.43 -17.68
N ARG A 29 -10.57 26.96 -17.42
CA ARG A 29 -9.58 26.31 -16.55
C ARG A 29 -10.03 26.31 -15.09
N LEU A 30 -10.57 27.42 -14.59
CA LEU A 30 -11.13 27.51 -13.24
C LEU A 30 -12.29 26.54 -13.04
N THR A 31 -13.23 26.49 -13.98
CA THR A 31 -14.34 25.52 -13.93
C THR A 31 -13.84 24.08 -13.97
N SER A 32 -12.87 23.76 -14.84
CA SER A 32 -12.25 22.43 -14.85
C SER A 32 -11.60 22.07 -13.50
N LEU A 33 -10.89 23.02 -12.88
CA LEU A 33 -10.27 22.84 -11.57
C LEU A 33 -11.31 22.66 -10.47
N HIS A 34 -12.39 23.46 -10.47
CA HIS A 34 -13.48 23.32 -9.51
C HIS A 34 -14.18 21.96 -9.63
N THR A 35 -14.43 21.47 -10.85
CA THR A 35 -14.97 20.12 -11.06
C THR A 35 -14.00 19.06 -10.51
N SER A 36 -12.70 19.15 -10.83
CA SER A 36 -11.72 18.18 -10.31
C SER A 36 -11.59 18.21 -8.79
N VAL A 37 -11.67 19.39 -8.16
CA VAL A 37 -11.66 19.50 -6.69
C VAL A 37 -12.91 18.83 -6.11
N ALA A 38 -14.09 19.11 -6.65
CA ALA A 38 -15.33 18.48 -6.18
C ALA A 38 -15.32 16.95 -6.35
N ASP A 39 -14.78 16.46 -7.47
CA ASP A 39 -14.63 15.02 -7.72
C ASP A 39 -13.68 14.36 -6.72
N LEU A 40 -12.53 15.00 -6.45
CA LEU A 40 -11.55 14.51 -5.48
C LEU A 40 -12.10 14.53 -4.05
N GLU A 41 -12.82 15.58 -3.66
CA GLU A 41 -13.47 15.67 -2.35
C GLU A 41 -14.50 14.55 -2.17
N ALA A 42 -15.30 14.27 -3.21
CA ALA A 42 -16.24 13.15 -3.20
C ALA A 42 -15.52 11.80 -3.11
N GLU A 43 -14.37 11.64 -3.76
CA GLU A 43 -13.56 10.42 -3.68
C GLU A 43 -12.96 10.20 -2.29
N VAL A 44 -12.43 11.26 -1.66
CA VAL A 44 -11.93 11.22 -0.28
C VAL A 44 -13.04 10.79 0.67
N ALA A 45 -14.22 11.41 0.58
CA ALA A 45 -15.36 11.05 1.43
C ALA A 45 -15.78 9.58 1.28
N ARG A 46 -15.77 9.06 0.04
CA ARG A 46 -16.04 7.63 -0.22
C ARG A 46 -14.99 6.72 0.42
N MET A 47 -13.71 7.04 0.25
CA MET A 47 -12.62 6.23 0.82
C MET A 47 -12.60 6.26 2.34
N GLU A 48 -12.88 7.42 2.95
CA GLU A 48 -12.98 7.55 4.40
C GLU A 48 -14.14 6.74 4.99
N ALA A 49 -15.30 6.73 4.32
CA ALA A 49 -16.44 5.89 4.71
C ALA A 49 -16.09 4.39 4.65
N GLN A 50 -15.43 3.94 3.58
CA GLN A 50 -14.98 2.55 3.44
C GLN A 50 -13.92 2.18 4.50
N LEU A 51 -13.00 3.09 4.82
CA LEU A 51 -12.04 2.90 5.90
C LEU A 51 -12.72 2.78 7.26
N ALA A 52 -13.70 3.63 7.55
CA ALA A 52 -14.46 3.58 8.80
C ALA A 52 -15.22 2.25 8.94
N GLU A 53 -15.95 1.84 7.91
CA GLU A 53 -16.66 0.56 7.87
C GLU A 53 -15.71 -0.62 8.11
N THR A 54 -14.58 -0.64 7.39
CA THR A 54 -13.60 -1.71 7.52
C THR A 54 -12.96 -1.73 8.91
N LYS A 55 -12.64 -0.57 9.47
CA LYS A 55 -12.05 -0.46 10.81
C LYS A 55 -12.99 -0.96 11.92
N VAL A 56 -14.30 -0.73 11.80
CA VAL A 56 -15.28 -1.26 12.78
C VAL A 56 -15.29 -2.79 12.82
N ARG A 57 -14.97 -3.46 11.71
CA ARG A 57 -14.88 -4.93 11.65
C ARG A 57 -13.61 -5.48 12.30
N LEU A 58 -12.63 -4.64 12.63
CA LEU A 58 -11.35 -5.05 13.21
C LEU A 58 -11.38 -4.96 14.73
N LYS A 59 -10.92 -6.03 15.40
CA LYS A 59 -10.86 -6.09 16.87
C LYS A 59 -9.68 -5.33 17.47
N ASN A 60 -8.58 -5.25 16.73
CA ASN A 60 -7.31 -4.68 17.17
C ASN A 60 -6.78 -3.74 16.10
N ASP A 61 -5.75 -2.96 16.43
CA ASP A 61 -5.02 -2.18 15.44
C ASP A 61 -4.49 -3.11 14.31
N PRO A 62 -4.87 -2.87 13.03
CA PRO A 62 -4.49 -3.73 11.93
C PRO A 62 -2.98 -3.79 11.70
N SER A 63 -2.26 -2.67 11.86
CA SER A 63 -0.82 -2.62 11.66
C SER A 63 -0.06 -3.47 12.68
N ALA A 64 -0.37 -3.26 13.97
CA ALA A 64 0.19 -4.05 15.06
C ALA A 64 -0.17 -5.54 14.92
N THR A 65 -1.39 -5.85 14.51
CA THR A 65 -1.84 -7.23 14.29
C THR A 65 -1.02 -7.90 13.19
N VAL A 66 -0.92 -7.30 12.00
CA VAL A 66 -0.14 -7.84 10.88
C VAL A 66 1.32 -7.99 11.27
N GLN A 67 1.92 -6.97 11.87
CA GLN A 67 3.32 -7.01 12.28
C GLN A 67 3.60 -8.12 13.30
N ARG A 68 2.69 -8.33 14.27
CA ARG A 68 2.81 -9.43 15.24
C ARG A 68 2.75 -10.79 14.53
N HIS A 69 1.83 -10.98 13.60
CA HIS A 69 1.69 -12.25 12.87
C HIS A 69 2.91 -12.54 11.99
N ILE A 70 3.43 -11.53 11.29
CA ILE A 70 4.68 -11.65 10.51
C ILE A 70 5.83 -12.12 11.40
N ARG A 71 6.02 -11.49 12.56
CA ARG A 71 7.08 -11.88 13.50
C ARG A 71 6.90 -13.31 14.02
N LEU A 72 5.67 -13.72 14.34
CA LEU A 72 5.39 -15.07 14.82
C LEU A 72 5.64 -16.12 13.73
N LEU A 73 5.21 -15.87 12.50
CA LEU A 73 5.47 -16.76 11.37
C LEU A 73 6.96 -16.91 11.09
N HIS A 74 7.72 -15.82 11.10
CA HIS A 74 9.18 -15.90 10.92
C HIS A 74 9.85 -16.71 12.02
N LYS A 75 9.51 -16.45 13.28
CA LYS A 75 10.07 -17.21 14.42
C LYS A 75 9.71 -18.69 14.33
N TYR A 76 8.46 -19.01 14.01
CA TYR A 76 8.03 -20.38 13.87
C TYR A 76 8.79 -21.09 12.74
N ASN A 77 8.88 -20.47 11.55
CA ASN A 77 9.63 -21.06 10.43
C ASN A 77 11.11 -21.26 10.77
N GLU A 78 11.74 -20.27 11.40
CA GLU A 78 13.14 -20.36 11.82
C GLU A 78 13.39 -21.54 12.77
N ILE A 79 12.57 -21.67 13.83
CA ILE A 79 12.69 -22.79 14.77
C ILE A 79 12.39 -24.12 14.09
N LYS A 80 11.38 -24.15 13.21
CA LYS A 80 11.00 -25.36 12.47
C LYS A 80 12.14 -25.83 11.57
N ASP A 81 12.77 -24.94 10.82
CA ASP A 81 13.86 -25.27 9.90
C ASP A 81 15.09 -25.77 10.66
N ILE A 82 15.43 -25.13 11.79
CA ILE A 82 16.48 -25.61 12.70
C ILE A 82 16.14 -27.02 13.22
N GLY A 83 14.92 -27.23 13.71
CA GLY A 83 14.48 -28.51 14.24
C GLY A 83 14.51 -29.62 13.19
N GLN A 84 14.03 -29.34 11.97
CA GLN A 84 14.09 -30.29 10.86
C GLN A 84 15.52 -30.60 10.44
N GLY A 85 16.41 -29.61 10.42
CA GLY A 85 17.84 -29.83 10.18
C GLY A 85 18.49 -30.74 11.22
N LEU A 86 18.23 -30.49 12.51
CA LEU A 86 18.74 -31.33 13.60
C LEU A 86 18.18 -32.76 13.53
N MET A 87 16.89 -32.93 13.22
CA MET A 87 16.29 -34.25 13.04
C MET A 87 16.89 -35.00 11.86
N GLY A 88 17.23 -34.31 10.77
CA GLY A 88 17.98 -34.89 9.64
C GLY A 88 19.34 -35.44 10.07
N LEU A 89 20.11 -34.65 10.81
CA LEU A 89 21.42 -35.09 11.33
C LEU A 89 21.31 -36.29 12.27
N ILE A 90 20.28 -36.33 13.13
CA ILE A 90 20.03 -37.47 14.03
C ILE A 90 19.66 -38.72 13.22
N ALA A 91 18.81 -38.56 12.21
CA ALA A 91 18.39 -39.67 11.35
C ALA A 91 19.58 -40.26 10.59
N ASP A 92 20.43 -39.40 10.03
CA ASP A 92 21.66 -39.79 9.32
C ASP A 92 22.62 -40.55 10.26
N ALA A 93 22.85 -40.02 11.47
CA ALA A 93 23.73 -40.66 12.46
C ALA A 93 23.22 -42.03 12.93
N ARG A 94 21.89 -42.20 12.98
CA ARG A 94 21.24 -43.47 13.38
C ARG A 94 21.02 -44.43 12.21
N GLY A 95 21.20 -43.99 10.96
CA GLY A 95 20.90 -44.77 9.76
C GLY A 95 19.41 -45.07 9.58
N VAL A 96 18.53 -44.23 10.13
CA VAL A 96 17.07 -44.38 10.09
C VAL A 96 16.45 -43.29 9.24
N ARG A 97 15.15 -43.40 8.92
CA ARG A 97 14.47 -42.35 8.15
C ARG A 97 14.09 -41.19 9.08
N GLN A 98 14.19 -39.97 8.57
CA GLN A 98 13.81 -38.75 9.32
C GLN A 98 12.37 -38.82 9.89
N ILE A 99 11.44 -39.45 9.18
CA ILE A 99 10.05 -39.64 9.65
C ILE A 99 9.95 -40.53 10.91
N GLU A 100 10.91 -41.43 11.14
CA GLU A 100 10.95 -42.29 12.33
C GLU A 100 11.42 -41.49 13.55
N VAL A 101 12.41 -40.61 13.34
CA VAL A 101 12.88 -39.66 14.36
C VAL A 101 11.79 -38.65 14.69
N GLN A 102 11.12 -38.06 13.70
CA GLN A 102 10.01 -37.14 13.91
C GLN A 102 8.90 -37.76 14.78
N LYS A 103 8.52 -39.01 14.52
CA LYS A 103 7.53 -39.75 15.33
C LYS A 103 8.00 -39.97 16.77
N GLU A 104 9.27 -40.30 16.99
CA GLU A 104 9.86 -40.48 18.33
C GLU A 104 9.80 -39.18 19.15
N TYR A 105 10.07 -38.04 18.51
CA TYR A 105 9.99 -36.71 19.15
C TYR A 105 8.59 -36.09 19.12
N GLY A 106 7.57 -36.81 18.62
CA GLY A 106 6.17 -36.38 18.63
C GLY A 106 5.86 -35.24 17.65
N VAL A 107 6.65 -35.08 16.59
CA VAL A 107 6.46 -34.06 15.54
C VAL A 107 5.84 -34.70 14.30
N GLY A 108 4.76 -34.13 13.76
CA GLY A 108 4.14 -34.58 12.51
C GLY A 108 4.47 -33.70 11.31
N ASP A 109 4.19 -34.21 10.10
CA ASP A 109 4.37 -33.47 8.84
C ASP A 109 3.48 -32.21 8.72
N ARG A 110 2.45 -32.10 9.56
CA ARG A 110 1.48 -30.99 9.56
C ARG A 110 1.80 -29.91 10.60
N ASP A 111 2.83 -30.12 11.41
CA ASP A 111 3.27 -29.23 12.49
C ASP A 111 4.46 -28.36 12.07
#